data_AF-A0AAW6JA70-F1
#
_entry.id   AF-A0AAW6JA70-F1
#
_cell.length_a   1.000
_cell.length_b   1.000
_cell.length_c   1.000
_cell.angle_alpha   90.00
_cell.angle_beta   90.00
_cell.angle_gamma   90.00
#
_symmetry.space_group_name_H-M   'P 1'
#
loop_
_entity.id
_entity.type
_entity.pdbx_description
1 polymer ?
#
loop_
_entity_poly.entity_id
_entity_poly.type
_entity_poly.pdbx_seq_one_letter_code
_entity_poly.pdbx_strand_id
1 'polypeptide(L)'
;MNKLIFSRKFLLSPLVQELKEHFNDPDGELGRLTNQIKANDQKAETLMNLVKEGLIDKGLYINQTAELEQSTHQCQQQIKQINSNNTDNANNLEDFRDLLR
;
A
#
# COMPACT_ATOMS: atom_id res chain seq x y z
N MET A 1 40.37 20.36 3.65
CA MET A 1 39.12 19.63 4.00
C MET A 1 38.28 20.53 4.90
N ASN A 2 37.06 20.91 4.50
CA ASN A 2 36.21 21.77 5.32
C ASN A 2 35.53 20.93 6.41
N LYS A 3 35.88 21.17 7.69
CA LYS A 3 35.42 20.36 8.83
C LYS A 3 33.90 20.37 9.00
N LEU A 4 33.23 21.49 8.65
CA LEU A 4 31.77 21.60 8.68
C LEU A 4 31.07 20.69 7.66
N ILE A 5 31.64 20.56 6.46
CA ILE A 5 31.09 19.71 5.40
C ILE A 5 31.21 18.23 5.80
N PHE A 6 32.35 17.85 6.41
CA PHE A 6 32.59 16.49 6.87
C PHE A 6 31.64 16.08 8.01
N SER A 7 31.45 16.94 9.01
CA SER A 7 30.51 16.67 10.12
C SER A 7 29.07 16.56 9.65
N ARG A 8 28.64 17.40 8.69
CA ARG A 8 27.29 17.34 8.11
C ARG A 8 27.04 16.01 7.41
N LYS A 9 27.99 15.55 6.57
CA LYS A 9 27.87 14.29 5.84
C LYS A 9 27.87 13.07 6.77
N PHE A 10 28.70 13.09 7.80
CA PHE A 10 28.79 12.03 8.80
C PHE A 10 27.50 11.87 9.62
N LEU A 11 26.85 12.98 10.00
CA LEU A 11 25.61 12.95 10.77
C LEU A 11 24.39 12.57 9.93
N LEU A 12 24.32 13.01 8.68
CA LEU A 12 23.15 12.79 7.81
C LEU A 12 23.15 11.43 7.09
N SER A 13 24.32 10.84 6.83
CA SER A 13 24.43 9.55 6.13
C SER A 13 23.71 8.38 6.84
N PRO A 14 23.84 8.15 8.16
CA PRO A 14 23.12 7.08 8.85
C PRO A 14 21.60 7.30 8.84
N LEU A 15 21.15 8.56 8.95
CA LEU A 15 19.72 8.90 8.88
C LEU A 15 19.11 8.58 7.50
N VAL A 16 19.87 8.79 6.43
CA VAL A 16 19.45 8.42 5.06
C VAL A 16 19.41 6.91 4.86
N GLN A 17 20.30 6.15 5.52
CA GLN A 17 20.30 4.69 5.50
C GLN A 17 19.06 4.12 6.20
N GLU A 18 18.74 4.63 7.39
CA GLU A 18 17.57 4.24 8.17
C GLU A 18 16.26 4.57 7.46
N LEU A 19 16.18 5.75 6.81
CA LEU A 19 15.04 6.11 5.94
C LEU A 19 14.87 5.10 4.79
N LYS A 20 15.96 4.73 4.10
CA LYS A 20 15.90 3.76 2.99
C LYS A 20 15.38 2.40 3.44
N GLU A 21 15.77 1.93 4.62
CA GLU A 21 15.32 0.65 5.17
C GLU A 21 13.83 0.69 5.52
N HIS A 22 13.35 1.82 6.05
CA HIS A 22 11.92 2.04 6.32
C HIS A 22 11.03 2.11 5.06
N PHE A 23 11.57 2.53 3.91
CA PHE A 23 10.82 2.63 2.66
C PHE A 23 10.81 1.35 1.82
N ASN A 24 11.64 0.36 2.18
CA ASN A 24 11.88 -0.82 1.35
C ASN A 24 10.93 -2.00 1.60
N ASP A 25 9.75 -1.78 2.22
CA ASP A 25 8.66 -2.77 2.27
C ASP A 25 7.43 -2.44 1.38
N PRO A 26 7.61 -2.16 0.07
CA PRO A 26 6.49 -1.96 -0.84
C PRO A 26 5.86 -3.28 -1.31
N ASP A 27 6.59 -4.40 -1.28
CA ASP A 27 6.11 -5.69 -1.82
C ASP A 27 5.26 -6.49 -0.81
N GLY A 28 5.40 -6.25 0.50
CA GLY A 28 4.67 -6.98 1.53
C GLY A 28 3.19 -6.57 1.64
N GLU A 29 2.95 -5.32 2.03
CA GLU A 29 1.60 -4.81 2.31
C GLU A 29 0.78 -4.53 1.03
N LEU A 30 1.38 -3.93 0.01
CA LEU A 30 0.69 -3.56 -1.23
C LEU A 30 0.33 -4.81 -2.07
N GLY A 31 1.25 -5.79 -2.09
CA GLY A 31 1.00 -7.11 -2.65
C GLY A 31 -0.11 -7.87 -1.92
N ARG A 32 -0.11 -7.82 -0.58
CA ARG A 32 -1.17 -8.41 0.26
C ARG A 32 -2.55 -7.80 -0.03
N LEU A 33 -2.64 -6.47 -0.09
CA LEU A 33 -3.90 -5.76 -0.39
C LEU A 33 -4.38 -6.04 -1.82
N THR A 34 -3.48 -6.10 -2.79
CA THR A 34 -3.82 -6.45 -4.18
C THR A 34 -4.34 -7.88 -4.29
N ASN A 35 -3.74 -8.82 -3.56
CA ASN A 35 -4.22 -10.21 -3.51
C ASN A 35 -5.58 -10.33 -2.81
N GLN A 36 -5.85 -9.52 -1.78
CA GLN A 36 -7.16 -9.46 -1.14
C GLN A 36 -8.25 -8.95 -2.09
N ILE A 37 -7.96 -7.91 -2.89
CA ILE A 37 -8.90 -7.43 -3.92
C ILE A 37 -9.20 -8.54 -4.93
N LYS A 38 -8.17 -9.22 -5.47
CA LYS A 38 -8.38 -10.34 -6.41
C LYS A 38 -9.19 -11.47 -5.81
N ALA A 39 -8.94 -11.81 -4.55
CA ALA A 39 -9.71 -12.84 -3.85
C ALA A 39 -11.19 -12.42 -3.65
N ASN A 40 -11.44 -11.13 -3.40
CA ASN A 40 -12.80 -10.60 -3.30
C ASN A 40 -13.52 -10.64 -4.66
N ASP A 41 -12.83 -10.32 -5.76
CA ASP A 41 -13.40 -10.41 -7.12
C ASP A 41 -13.80 -11.86 -7.46
N GLN A 42 -12.95 -12.84 -7.14
CA GLN A 42 -13.25 -14.27 -7.31
C GLN A 42 -14.45 -14.73 -6.47
N LYS A 43 -14.57 -14.22 -5.24
CA LYS A 43 -15.73 -14.51 -4.38
C LYS A 43 -17.01 -13.89 -4.94
N ALA A 44 -16.96 -12.67 -5.46
CA ALA A 44 -18.10 -12.03 -6.09
C ALA A 44 -18.58 -12.80 -7.33
N GLU A 45 -17.66 -13.28 -8.16
CA GLU A 45 -17.98 -14.14 -9.32
C GLU A 45 -18.64 -15.46 -8.88
N THR A 46 -18.11 -16.08 -7.82
CA THR A 46 -18.69 -17.31 -7.25
C THR A 46 -20.10 -17.07 -6.72
N LEU A 47 -20.32 -15.98 -5.97
CA LEU A 47 -21.64 -15.59 -5.45
C LEU A 47 -22.65 -15.35 -6.58
N MET A 48 -22.22 -14.70 -7.66
CA MET A 48 -23.05 -14.47 -8.85
C MET A 48 -23.49 -15.80 -9.49
N ASN A 49 -22.59 -16.79 -9.57
CA ASN A 49 -22.92 -18.11 -10.09
C ASN A 49 -23.88 -18.86 -9.16
N LEU A 50 -23.66 -18.82 -7.85
CA LEU A 50 -24.53 -19.47 -6.87
C LEU A 50 -25.97 -18.91 -6.88
N VAL A 51 -26.15 -17.59 -7.08
CA VAL A 51 -27.49 -17.00 -7.27
C VAL A 51 -28.14 -17.47 -8.56
N LYS A 52 -27.37 -17.50 -9.67
CA LYS A 52 -27.89 -17.95 -10.96
C LYS A 52 -28.35 -19.40 -10.93
N GLU A 53 -27.63 -20.24 -10.19
CA GLU A 53 -27.99 -21.65 -9.96
C GLU A 53 -29.12 -21.83 -8.93
N GLY A 54 -29.58 -20.75 -8.29
CA GLY A 54 -30.63 -20.78 -7.28
C GLY A 54 -30.21 -21.43 -5.96
N LEU A 55 -28.90 -21.60 -5.74
CA LEU A 55 -28.33 -22.22 -4.54
C LEU A 55 -28.30 -21.28 -3.34
N ILE A 56 -28.36 -19.96 -3.57
CA ILE A 56 -28.44 -18.95 -2.52
C ILE A 56 -29.55 -17.93 -2.80
N ASP A 57 -30.11 -17.39 -1.73
CA ASP A 57 -31.15 -16.37 -1.80
C ASP A 57 -30.59 -15.01 -2.25
N LYS A 58 -31.42 -14.22 -2.93
CA LYS A 58 -31.03 -12.88 -3.41
C LYS A 58 -30.69 -11.92 -2.25
N GLY A 59 -31.36 -12.04 -1.10
CA GLY A 59 -31.04 -11.24 0.07
C GLY A 59 -29.66 -11.57 0.63
N LEU A 60 -29.32 -12.86 0.69
CA LEU A 60 -27.98 -13.31 1.10
C LEU A 60 -26.90 -12.81 0.12
N TYR A 61 -27.17 -12.92 -1.18
CA TYR A 61 -26.27 -12.41 -2.21
C TYR A 61 -25.98 -10.92 -2.05
N ILE A 62 -27.01 -10.08 -1.91
CA ILE A 62 -26.88 -8.63 -1.77
C ILE A 62 -26.01 -8.28 -0.56
N ASN A 63 -26.26 -8.91 0.59
CA ASN A 63 -25.47 -8.65 1.79
C ASN A 63 -23.99 -9.04 1.60
N GLN A 64 -23.74 -10.21 1.03
CA GLN A 64 -22.37 -10.69 0.82
C GLN A 64 -21.62 -9.89 -0.25
N THR A 65 -22.30 -9.43 -1.31
CA THR A 65 -21.68 -8.53 -2.29
C THR A 65 -21.37 -7.16 -1.70
N ALA A 66 -22.27 -6.59 -0.87
CA ALA A 66 -22.01 -5.33 -0.18
C ALA A 66 -20.80 -5.40 0.77
N GLU A 67 -20.64 -6.50 1.50
CA GLU A 67 -19.46 -6.72 2.36
C GLU A 67 -18.16 -6.81 1.55
N LEU A 68 -18.19 -7.51 0.40
CA LEU A 68 -17.04 -7.61 -0.50
C LEU A 68 -16.69 -6.26 -1.12
N GLU A 69 -17.68 -5.48 -1.56
CA GLU A 69 -17.48 -4.13 -2.09
C GLU A 69 -16.86 -3.20 -1.04
N GLN A 70 -17.37 -3.23 0.20
CA GLN A 70 -16.80 -2.46 1.30
C GLN A 70 -15.34 -2.85 1.59
N SER A 71 -15.05 -4.15 1.64
CA SER A 71 -13.69 -4.66 1.83
C SER A 71 -12.74 -4.21 0.71
N THR A 72 -13.19 -4.29 -0.54
CA THR A 72 -12.43 -3.82 -1.71
C THR A 72 -12.17 -2.31 -1.65
N HIS A 73 -13.17 -1.51 -1.29
CA HIS A 73 -13.00 -0.07 -1.11
C HIS A 73 -11.99 0.29 -0.02
N GLN A 74 -12.00 -0.42 1.11
CA GLN A 74 -11.03 -0.22 2.18
C GLN A 74 -9.60 -0.56 1.72
N CYS A 75 -9.42 -1.68 1.02
CA CYS A 75 -8.12 -2.06 0.45
C CYS A 75 -7.61 -1.01 -0.54
N GLN A 76 -8.48 -0.48 -1.40
CA GLN A 76 -8.11 0.59 -2.34
C GLN A 76 -7.72 1.90 -1.63
N GLN A 77 -8.39 2.26 -0.53
CA GLN A 77 -8.01 3.43 0.27
C GLN A 77 -6.64 3.25 0.93
N GLN A 78 -6.36 2.07 1.46
CA GLN A 78 -5.06 1.76 2.06
C GLN A 78 -3.94 1.79 1.00
N ILE A 79 -4.17 1.23 -0.20
CA ILE A 79 -3.23 1.33 -1.32
C ILE A 79 -2.96 2.80 -1.69
N LYS A 80 -4.00 3.64 -1.75
CA LYS A 80 -3.83 5.08 -2.02
C LYS A 80 -2.99 5.77 -0.94
N GLN A 81 -3.25 5.49 0.34
CA GLN A 81 -2.47 6.06 1.45
C GLN A 81 -1.00 5.62 1.39
N ILE A 82 -0.73 4.34 1.15
CA ILE A 82 0.63 3.81 1.01
C ILE A 82 1.34 4.50 -0.16
N ASN A 83 0.68 4.64 -1.31
CA ASN A 83 1.28 5.31 -2.47
C ASN A 83 1.54 6.81 -2.23
N SER A 84 0.61 7.52 -1.56
CA SER A 84 0.81 8.92 -1.19
C SER A 84 1.98 9.08 -0.22
N ASN A 85 2.03 8.26 0.83
CA ASN A 85 3.12 8.26 1.79
C ASN A 85 4.46 7.94 1.11
N ASN A 86 4.51 6.96 0.20
CA ASN A 86 5.71 6.64 -0.56
C ASN A 86 6.15 7.80 -1.47
N THR A 87 5.22 8.56 -2.04
CA THR A 87 5.53 9.73 -2.88
C THR A 87 6.10 10.87 -2.03
N ASP A 88 5.47 11.20 -0.91
CA ASP A 88 5.94 12.23 0.01
C ASP A 88 7.31 11.86 0.62
N ASN A 89 7.50 10.59 0.93
CA ASN A 89 8.75 10.04 1.44
C ASN A 89 9.87 10.06 0.39
N ALA A 90 9.57 9.77 -0.88
CA ALA A 90 10.53 9.87 -1.97
C ALA A 90 11.02 11.31 -2.16
N ASN A 91 10.11 12.28 -2.12
CA ASN A 91 10.43 13.71 -2.20
C ASN A 91 11.34 14.15 -1.03
N ASN A 92 11.00 13.76 0.20
CA ASN A 92 11.83 14.06 1.37
C ASN A 92 13.23 13.45 1.25
N LEU A 93 13.34 12.23 0.73
CA LEU A 93 14.63 11.56 0.55
C LEU A 93 15.51 12.22 -0.53
N GLU A 94 14.89 12.79 -1.56
CA GLU A 94 15.56 13.59 -2.59
C GLU A 94 16.11 14.89 -1.99
N ASP A 95 15.30 15.62 -1.20
CA ASP A 95 15.74 16.81 -0.47
C ASP A 95 16.93 16.50 0.47
N PHE A 96 16.88 15.38 1.21
CA PHE A 96 18.00 14.97 2.07
C PHE A 96 19.27 14.61 1.29
N ARG A 97 19.16 14.05 0.07
CA ARG A 97 20.32 13.77 -0.78
C ARG A 97 20.94 15.05 -1.34
N ASP A 98 20.15 16.05 -1.67
CA ASP A 98 20.65 17.36 -2.10
C ASP A 98 21.40 18.08 -0.97
N LEU A 99 20.98 17.90 0.29
CA LEU A 99 21.69 18.41 1.47
C LEU A 99 23.04 17.71 1.72
N LEU A 100 23.29 16.54 1.11
CA LEU A 100 24.53 15.75 1.24
C LEU A 100 25.55 16.01 0.11
N ARG A 101 25.17 16.78 -0.93
CA ARG A 101 25.97 17.10 -2.10
C ARG A 101 26.92 18.27 -1.86
#